data_AF-A0A0F7CP32-F1
#
_entry.id   AF-A0A0F7CP32-F1
#
_cell.length_a   1.000
_cell.length_b   1.000
_cell.length_c   1.000
_cell.angle_alpha   90.00
_cell.angle_beta   90.00
_cell.angle_gamma   90.00
#
_symmetry.space_group_name_H-M   'P 1'
#
loop_
_entity.id
_entity.type
_entity.pdbx_description
1 polymer ?
#
loop_
_entity_poly.entity_id
_entity_poly.type
_entity_poly.pdbx_seq_one_letter_code
_entity_poly.pdbx_strand_id
1 'polypeptide(L)' 'MTLERTRRLLLFALLVFVLYAVIAEPGRAADFAAMTIEAVSGAALGVGRLVASLVH' A
#
# COMPACT_ATOMS: atom_id res chain seq x y z
N MET A 1 26.31 5.36 -8.00
CA MET A 1 25.52 5.55 -6.76
C MET A 1 25.30 4.18 -6.12
N THR A 2 25.48 4.04 -4.81
CA THR A 2 25.29 2.76 -4.11
C THR A 2 23.81 2.39 -4.03
N LEU A 3 23.47 1.10 -4.11
CA LEU A 3 22.08 0.59 -4.14
C LEU A 3 21.25 1.11 -2.95
N GLU A 4 21.87 1.16 -1.77
CA GLU A 4 21.31 1.72 -0.53
C GLU A 4 20.86 3.19 -0.67
N ARG A 5 21.67 4.01 -1.35
CA ARG A 5 21.39 5.43 -1.55
C ARG A 5 20.28 5.62 -2.59
N THR A 6 20.29 4.82 -3.66
CA THR A 6 19.25 4.81 -4.68
C THR A 6 17.91 4.39 -4.10
N ARG A 7 17.86 3.33 -3.28
CA ARG A 7 16.63 2.88 -2.60
C ARG A 7 16.06 3.99 -1.73
N ARG A 8 16.90 4.65 -0.94
CA ARG A 8 16.46 5.74 -0.06
C ARG A 8 15.91 6.93 -0.84
N LEU A 9 16.57 7.29 -1.95
CA LEU A 9 16.11 8.36 -2.84
C LEU A 9 14.76 8.01 -3.50
N LEU A 10 14.60 6.78 -3.97
CA LEU A 10 13.35 6.31 -4.56
C LEU A 10 12.19 6.31 -3.55
N LEU A 11 12.44 5.82 -2.33
CA LEU A 11 11.43 5.85 -1.25
C LEU A 11 11.06 7.30 -0.89
N PHE A 12 12.05 8.20 -0.85
CA PHE A 12 11.81 9.61 -0.58
C PHE A 12 10.99 10.27 -1.71
N ALA A 13 11.34 10.03 -2.97
CA ALA A 13 10.59 10.54 -4.12
C ALA A 13 9.15 9.99 -4.13
N LEU A 14 8.97 8.70 -3.83
CA LEU A 14 7.65 8.08 -3.71
C LEU A 14 6.81 8.74 -2.61
N LEU A 15 7.40 8.97 -1.44
CA LEU A 15 6.72 9.62 -0.32
C LEU A 15 6.25 11.04 -0.70
N VAL A 16 7.12 11.85 -1.31
CA VAL A 16 6.78 13.20 -1.76
C VAL A 16 5.69 13.17 -2.83
N PHE A 17 5.75 12.22 -3.76
CA PHE A 17 4.73 12.04 -4.78
C PHE A 17 3.36 11.71 -4.18
N VAL A 18 3.30 10.80 -3.22
CA VAL A 18 2.06 10.44 -2.51
C VAL A 18 1.52 11.67 -1.77
N LEU A 19 2.37 12.41 -1.07
CA LEU A 19 1.95 13.63 -0.37
C LEU A 19 1.39 14.68 -1.33
N TYR A 20 2.04 14.89 -2.47
CA TYR A 20 1.54 15.77 -3.53
C TYR A 20 0.18 15.32 -4.06
N ALA A 21 -0.01 14.02 -4.30
CA ALA A 21 -1.28 13.49 -4.78
C ALA A 21 -2.42 13.70 -3.76
N VAL A 22 -2.15 13.52 -2.46
CA VAL A 22 -3.14 13.79 -1.39
C VAL A 22 -3.53 15.26 -1.34
N ILE A 23 -2.55 16.17 -1.48
CA ILE A 23 -2.81 17.62 -1.45
C ILE A 23 -3.54 18.07 -2.72
N ALA A 24 -3.13 17.58 -3.89
CA ALA A 24 -3.69 18.00 -5.17
C ALA A 24 -5.11 17.48 -5.39
N GLU A 25 -5.41 16.26 -4.94
CA GLU A 25 -6.70 15.61 -5.19
C GLU A 25 -7.14 14.77 -3.98
N PRO A 26 -7.60 15.41 -2.90
CA PRO A 26 -7.88 14.73 -1.63
C PRO A 26 -9.01 13.71 -1.73
N GLY A 27 -10.01 13.94 -2.57
CA GLY A 27 -11.13 13.00 -2.78
C GLY A 27 -10.65 11.66 -3.34
N ARG A 28 -9.90 11.69 -4.45
CA ARG A 28 -9.36 10.47 -5.08
C ARG A 28 -8.35 9.76 -4.18
N ALA A 29 -7.59 10.50 -3.38
CA ALA A 29 -6.66 9.90 -2.42
C ALA A 29 -7.39 9.12 -1.31
N ALA A 30 -8.49 9.66 -0.78
CA ALA A 30 -9.30 8.98 0.23
C ALA A 30 -9.96 7.71 -0.32
N ASP A 31 -10.52 7.78 -1.53
CA ASP A 31 -11.13 6.62 -2.19
C ASP A 31 -10.09 5.51 -2.45
N PHE A 32 -8.90 5.89 -2.92
CA PHE A 32 -7.81 4.95 -3.15
C PHE A 32 -7.31 4.30 -1.86
N ALA A 33 -7.20 5.07 -0.78
CA ALA A 33 -6.81 4.54 0.53
C ALA A 33 -7.86 3.55 1.07
N ALA A 34 -9.15 3.87 0.95
CA ALA A 34 -10.24 2.99 1.36
C ALA A 34 -10.23 1.68 0.57
N MET A 35 -10.14 1.75 -0.76
CA MET A 35 -10.03 0.59 -1.64
C MET A 35 -8.81 -0.28 -1.31
N THR A 36 -7.67 0.35 -1.02
CA THR A 36 -6.44 -0.37 -0.65
C THR A 36 -6.62 -1.15 0.65
N ILE A 37 -7.24 -0.55 1.66
CA ILE A 37 -7.52 -1.21 2.95
C ILE A 37 -8.47 -2.39 2.74
N GLU A 38 -9.53 -2.21 1.95
CA GLU A 38 -10.48 -3.28 1.63
C GLU A 38 -9.79 -4.44 0.91
N ALA A 39 -8.98 -4.15 -0.11
CA ALA A 39 -8.25 -5.15 -0.87
C ALA A 39 -7.28 -5.96 -0.01
N VAL A 40 -6.48 -5.28 0.83
CA VAL A 40 -5.52 -5.95 1.73
C VAL A 40 -6.26 -6.78 2.78
N SER A 41 -7.35 -6.26 3.33
CA SER A 41 -8.17 -6.98 4.32
C SER A 41 -8.79 -8.23 3.71
N GLY A 42 -9.33 -8.12 2.49
CA GLY A 42 -9.87 -9.25 1.73
C GLY A 42 -8.81 -10.31 1.45
N ALA A 43 -7.61 -9.91 1.04
CA ALA A 43 -6.48 -10.80 0.83
C ALA A 43 -6.06 -11.51 2.14
N ALA A 44 -5.92 -10.76 3.24
CA ALA A 44 -5.56 -11.31 4.55
C ALA A 44 -6.60 -12.33 5.06
N LEU A 45 -7.90 -12.03 4.93
CA LEU A 45 -8.98 -12.96 5.26
C LEU A 45 -8.96 -14.20 4.36
N GLY A 46 -8.64 -14.02 3.07
CA GLY A 46 -8.46 -15.14 2.14
C GLY A 46 -7.35 -16.09 2.58
N VAL A 47 -6.18 -15.56 2.94
CA VAL A 47 -5.07 -16.35 3.49
C VAL A 47 -5.46 -17.00 4.82
N GLY A 48 -6.14 -16.29 5.70
CA GLY A 48 -6.62 -16.83 6.98
C GLY A 48 -7.58 -18.02 6.79
N ARG A 49 -8.52 -17.92 5.85
CA ARG A 49 -9.42 -19.03 5.48
C ARG A 49 -8.67 -20.22 4.89
N LEU A 50 -7.68 -19.96 4.03
CA LEU A 50 -6.83 -21.01 3.47
C LEU A 50 -6.10 -21.78 4.57
N VAL A 51 -5.46 -21.08 5.50
CA VAL A 51 -4.74 -21.69 6.61
C VAL A 51 -5.70 -22.47 7.51
N ALA A 52 -6.87 -21.91 7.83
CA ALA A 52 -7.88 -22.61 8.62
C ALA A 52 -8.36 -23.92 7.96
N SER A 53 -8.48 -23.93 6.63
CA SER A 53 -8.89 -25.12 5.86
C SER A 53 -7.83 -26.22 5.74
N LEU A 54 -6.55 -25.90 6.00
CA LEU A 54 -5.44 -26.86 5.96
C LEU A 54 -5.12 -27.44 7.35
N VAL A 55 -5.57 -26.78 8.41
CA VAL A 55 -5.38 -27.20 9.80
C VAL A 55 -6.52 -28.13 10.27
N HIS A 56 -7.67 -28.10 9.59
CA HIS A 56 -8.68 -29.15 9.65
C HIS A 56 -8.44 -30.20 8.56
#